data_AF-A0AAU7QAT3-F1
#
_entry.id   AF-A0AAU7QAT3-F1
#
_cell.length_a   1.000
_cell.length_b   1.000
_cell.length_c   1.000
_cell.angle_alpha   90.00
_cell.angle_beta   90.00
_cell.angle_gamma   90.00
#
_symmetry.space_group_name_H-M   'P 1'
#
loop_
_entity.id
_entity.type
_entity.pdbx_description
1 polymer ?
#
loop_
_entity_poly.entity_id
_entity_poly.type
_entity_poly.pdbx_seq_one_letter_code
_entity_poly.pdbx_strand_id
1 'polypeptide(L)' 'MGYKRMVNVVGVHTSGEVNNVIVGGVRDVPGQTMFDKMTYLQTRQDDLRLFFIE' A
#
# COMPACT_ATOMS: atom_id res chain seq x y z
N MET A 1 -20.05 9.70 -11.67
CA MET A 1 -19.46 8.38 -11.40
C MET A 1 -18.13 8.61 -10.70
N GLY A 2 -18.01 8.25 -9.42
CA GLY A 2 -16.75 8.35 -8.67
C GLY A 2 -16.21 6.96 -8.37
N TYR A 3 -14.91 6.76 -8.52
CA TYR A 3 -14.25 5.53 -8.11
C TYR A 3 -14.39 5.36 -6.59
N LYS A 4 -14.85 4.19 -6.12
CA LYS A 4 -15.01 3.92 -4.67
C LYS A 4 -13.65 3.76 -3.97
N ARG A 5 -12.62 3.33 -4.70
CA ARG A 5 -11.23 3.19 -4.26
C ARG A 5 -10.31 3.52 -5.45
N MET A 6 -9.25 4.27 -5.19
CA MET A 6 -8.22 4.66 -6.15
C MET A 6 -6.89 4.82 -5.41
N VAL A 7 -5.82 4.27 -5.97
CA VAL A 7 -4.45 4.44 -5.49
C VAL A 7 -3.56 4.88 -6.65
N ASN A 8 -2.66 5.82 -6.37
CA ASN A 8 -1.69 6.32 -7.34
C ASN A 8 -0.35 5.65 -7.09
N VAL A 9 0.24 5.06 -8.12
CA VAL A 9 1.49 4.29 -8.03
C VAL A 9 2.49 4.77 -9.05
N VAL A 10 3.75 4.87 -8.62
CA VAL A 10 4.91 5.01 -9.49
C VAL A 10 5.61 3.67 -9.56
N GLY A 11 5.64 3.07 -10.74
CA GLY A 11 6.43 1.86 -10.99
C GLY A 11 7.91 2.22 -11.09
N VAL A 12 8.74 1.58 -10.29
CA VAL A 12 10.21 1.68 -10.36
C VAL A 12 10.82 0.29 -10.43
N HIS A 13 12.10 0.22 -10.75
CA HIS A 13 12.85 -1.02 -10.67
C HIS A 13 14.26 -0.79 -10.15
N THR A 14 14.83 -1.84 -9.55
CA THR A 14 16.24 -1.88 -9.18
C THR A 14 16.80 -3.18 -9.71
N SER A 15 17.75 -3.11 -10.64
CA SER A 15 18.38 -4.31 -11.23
C SER A 15 17.40 -5.33 -11.84
N GLY A 16 16.29 -4.85 -12.42
CA GLY A 16 15.25 -5.70 -13.01
C GLY A 16 14.14 -6.13 -12.04
N GLU A 17 14.32 -5.92 -10.73
CA GLU A 17 13.28 -6.19 -9.73
C GLU A 17 12.23 -5.09 -9.74
N VAL A 18 10.96 -5.47 -9.93
CA VAL A 18 9.83 -4.52 -9.93
C VAL A 18 9.55 -4.04 -8.52
N ASN A 19 9.41 -2.73 -8.36
CA ASN A 19 9.15 -2.07 -7.10
C ASN A 19 8.06 -1.01 -7.32
N ASN A 20 6.85 -1.26 -6.81
CA ASN A 20 5.74 -0.31 -6.95
C ASN A 20 5.68 0.62 -5.73
N VAL A 21 5.77 1.93 -5.95
CA VAL A 21 5.71 2.94 -4.90
C VAL A 21 4.33 3.61 -4.91
N ILE A 22 3.55 3.40 -3.85
CA ILE A 22 2.28 4.11 -3.67
C ILE A 22 2.58 5.57 -3.27
N VAL A 23 2.09 6.52 -4.07
CA VAL A 23 2.29 7.97 -3.88
C VAL A 23 1.00 8.71 -3.50
N GLY A 24 -0.15 8.02 -3.51
CA GLY A 24 -1.42 8.61 -3.08
C GLY A 24 -2.58 7.63 -3.03
N GLY A 25 -3.67 8.04 -2.38
CA GLY A 25 -4.91 7.24 -2.26
C GLY A 25 -4.96 6.28 -1.07
N VAL A 26 -3.88 6.19 -0.27
CA VAL A 26 -3.85 5.43 0.99
C VAL A 26 -3.96 6.40 2.17
N ARG A 27 -4.81 6.07 3.14
CA ARG A 27 -4.98 6.83 4.39
C ARG A 27 -3.84 6.49 5.35
N ASP A 28 -3.59 7.36 6.33
CA ASP A 28 -2.58 7.07 7.35
C ASP A 28 -2.92 5.76 8.10
N VAL A 29 -1.86 5.03 8.44
CA VAL A 29 -1.95 3.72 9.10
C VAL A 29 -1.81 3.91 10.60
N PRO A 30 -2.72 3.35 11.42
CA PRO A 30 -2.59 3.41 12.88
C PRO A 30 -1.28 2.80 13.38
N GLY A 31 -0.60 3.51 14.29
CA GLY A 31 0.66 3.06 14.90
C GLY A 31 1.61 4.22 15.18
N GLN A 32 2.42 4.12 16.24
CA GLN A 32 3.41 5.16 16.58
C GLN A 32 4.73 4.94 15.87
N THR A 33 5.07 3.67 15.60
CA THR A 33 6.27 3.27 14.88
C THR A 33 5.91 2.65 13.52
N MET A 34 6.90 2.56 12.62
CA MET A 34 6.71 1.82 11.36
C MET A 34 6.40 0.34 11.60
N PHE A 35 6.91 -0.25 12.67
CA PHE A 35 6.62 -1.64 13.04
C PHE A 35 5.15 -1.82 13.44
N ASP A 36 4.59 -0.89 14.21
CA ASP A 36 3.17 -0.90 14.57
C ASP A 36 2.29 -0.80 13.33
N LYS A 37 2.63 0.11 12.42
CA LYS A 37 1.89 0.33 11.16
C LYS A 37 1.93 -0.91 10.26
N MET A 38 3.11 -1.51 10.10
CA MET A 38 3.28 -2.76 9.36
C MET A 38 2.46 -3.89 9.97
N THR A 39 2.50 -4.06 11.29
CA THR A 39 1.72 -5.07 12.02
C THR A 39 0.22 -4.84 11.89
N TYR A 40 -0.24 -3.59 11.91
CA TYR A 40 -1.64 -3.24 11.70
C TYR A 40 -2.12 -3.66 10.31
N LEU A 41 -1.39 -3.30 9.25
CA LEU A 41 -1.72 -3.71 7.88
C LEU A 41 -1.78 -5.24 7.77
N GLN A 42 -0.79 -5.93 8.31
CA GLN A 42 -0.71 -7.40 8.25
C GLN A 42 -1.87 -8.11 8.98
N THR A 43 -2.34 -7.58 10.12
CA THR A 43 -3.30 -8.29 10.98
C THR A 43 -4.73 -7.77 10.91
N ARG A 44 -4.94 -6.55 10.41
CA ARG A 44 -6.23 -5.86 10.43
C ARG A 44 -6.67 -5.28 9.09
N GLN A 45 -5.75 -5.01 8.15
CA GLN A 45 -6.04 -4.29 6.92
C GLN A 45 -5.19 -4.82 5.74
N ASP A 46 -5.33 -6.12 5.46
CA ASP A 46 -4.58 -6.81 4.41
C ASP A 46 -5.17 -6.60 3.00
N ASP A 47 -6.35 -5.97 2.91
CA ASP A 47 -7.03 -5.68 1.64
C ASP A 47 -6.19 -4.78 0.72
N LEU A 48 -5.38 -3.88 1.30
CA LEU A 48 -4.45 -3.07 0.52
C LEU A 48 -3.37 -3.92 -0.16
N ARG A 49 -2.84 -4.95 0.51
CA ARG A 49 -1.83 -5.85 -0.08
C ARG A 49 -2.46 -6.71 -1.16
N LEU A 50 -3.63 -7.26 -0.90
CA LEU A 50 -4.36 -8.11 -1.84
C LEU A 50 -4.71 -7.34 -3.13
N PHE A 51 -5.06 -6.06 -3.03
CA PHE A 51 -5.33 -5.19 -4.18
C PHE A 51 -4.17 -5.09 -5.20
N PHE A 52 -2.93 -5.39 -4.80
CA PHE A 52 -1.74 -5.31 -5.67
C PHE A 52 -1.20 -6.68 -6.11
N ILE A 53 -1.62 -7.77 -5.47
CA ILE A 53 -1.08 -9.11 -5.70
C ILE A 53 -2.05 -9.98 -6.50
N GLU A 54 -3.35 -9.70 -6.44
CA GLU A 54 -4.39 -10.28 -7.30
C GLU A 54 -4.58 -9.47 -8.59
#